data_AF-A0A0R2NG10-F1
#
_entry.id   AF-A0A0R2NG10-F1
#
_cell.length_a   1.000
_cell.length_b   1.000
_cell.length_c   1.000
_cell.angle_alpha   90.00
_cell.angle_beta   90.00
_cell.angle_gamma   90.00
#
_symmetry.space_group_name_H-M   'P 1'
#
loop_
_entity.id
_entity.type
_entity.pdbx_description
1 polymer ?
#
loop_
_entity_poly.entity_id
_entity_poly.type
_entity_poly.pdbx_seq_one_letter_code
_entity_poly.pdbx_strand_id
1 'polypeptide(L)'
;MIKMTIQEMKNGYEQEVAYQKKMLRNVGYWFQLGTVVSGIGIVLLYFFHKTNFALTMLGIVMFIIGSISMLIFGYVGWRGQKNINALIDDFDKKIKFIGGQTNQKKRHEMLKKVHS
;
A
#
# COMPACT_ATOMS: atom_id res chain seq x y z
N MET A 1 17.40 -19.30 21.12
CA MET A 1 16.56 -19.78 20.00
C MET A 1 15.30 -18.91 19.81
N ILE A 2 14.33 -18.90 20.74
CA ILE A 2 13.03 -18.18 20.58
C ILE A 2 13.15 -16.67 20.29
N LYS A 3 14.08 -15.94 20.93
CA LYS A 3 14.29 -14.50 20.67
C LYS A 3 14.77 -14.21 19.24
N MET A 4 15.59 -15.09 18.67
CA MET A 4 16.15 -14.95 17.33
C MET A 4 15.02 -15.09 16.29
N THR A 5 14.11 -16.04 16.50
CA THR A 5 12.94 -16.28 15.64
C THR A 5 11.93 -15.13 15.65
N ILE A 6 11.71 -14.46 16.79
CA ILE A 6 10.83 -13.28 16.87
C ILE A 6 11.45 -12.10 16.13
N GLN A 7 12.77 -11.92 16.24
CA GLN A 7 13.48 -10.86 15.54
C GLN A 7 13.48 -11.08 14.03
N GLU A 8 13.68 -12.32 13.57
CA GLU A 8 13.56 -12.69 12.15
C GLU A 8 12.16 -12.42 11.60
N MET A 9 11.11 -12.81 12.35
CA MET A 9 9.73 -12.51 11.97
C MET A 9 9.50 -11.00 11.86
N LYS A 10 9.92 -10.22 12.87
CA LYS A 10 9.79 -8.76 12.86
C LYS A 10 10.48 -8.15 11.64
N ASN A 11 11.72 -8.55 11.38
CA ASN A 11 12.49 -8.06 10.24
C ASN A 11 11.79 -8.40 8.90
N GLY A 12 11.22 -9.61 8.77
CA GLY A 12 10.46 -10.01 7.59
C GLY A 12 9.22 -9.14 7.35
N TYR A 13 8.42 -8.90 8.39
CA TYR A 13 7.25 -8.03 8.30
C TYR A 13 7.61 -6.58 7.99
N GLU A 14 8.68 -6.04 8.60
CA GLU A 14 9.16 -4.69 8.28
C GLU A 14 9.57 -4.57 6.81
N GLN A 15 10.22 -5.60 6.26
CA GLN A 15 10.56 -5.66 4.83
C GLN A 15 9.32 -5.72 3.94
N GLU A 16 8.33 -6.54 4.25
CA GLU A 16 7.08 -6.62 3.48
C GLU A 16 6.28 -5.31 3.52
N VAL A 17 6.18 -4.67 4.68
CA VAL A 17 5.53 -3.36 4.83
C VAL A 17 6.29 -2.30 4.02
N ALA A 18 7.62 -2.27 4.09
CA ALA A 18 8.44 -1.34 3.31
C ALA A 18 8.27 -1.57 1.80
N TYR A 19 8.21 -2.83 1.37
CA TYR A 19 7.94 -3.22 -0.01
C TYR A 19 6.57 -2.72 -0.48
N GLN A 20 5.50 -2.98 0.28
CA GLN A 20 4.16 -2.55 -0.09
C GLN A 20 4.02 -1.02 -0.08
N LYS A 21 4.68 -0.31 0.84
CA LYS A 21 4.75 1.16 0.83
C LYS A 21 5.45 1.67 -0.43
N LYS A 22 6.55 1.03 -0.84
CA LYS A 22 7.25 1.37 -2.10
C LYS A 22 6.35 1.12 -3.31
N MET A 23 5.61 0.01 -3.33
CA MET A 23 4.63 -0.29 -4.38
C MET A 23 3.54 0.77 -4.45
N LEU A 24 2.96 1.19 -3.32
CA LEU A 24 1.95 2.25 -3.26
C LEU A 24 2.47 3.59 -3.76
N ARG A 25 3.73 3.93 -3.45
CA ARG A 25 4.35 5.14 -3.98
C ARG A 25 4.42 5.10 -5.52
N ASN A 26 4.77 3.95 -6.10
CA ASN A 26 4.75 3.78 -7.55
C ASN A 26 3.34 3.95 -8.12
N VAL A 27 2.32 3.38 -7.47
CA VAL A 27 0.91 3.58 -7.87
C VAL A 27 0.52 5.07 -7.82
N GLY A 28 1.00 5.81 -6.83
CA GLY A 28 0.83 7.26 -6.75
C GLY A 28 1.46 8.01 -7.94
N TYR A 29 2.67 7.62 -8.37
CA TYR A 29 3.28 8.21 -9.57
C TYR A 29 2.49 7.91 -10.84
N TRP A 30 1.94 6.70 -11.00
CA TRP A 30 1.09 6.36 -12.13
C TRP A 30 -0.23 7.13 -12.13
N PHE A 31 -0.82 7.37 -10.95
CA PHE A 31 -1.97 8.24 -10.81
C PHE A 31 -1.66 9.67 -11.27
N GLN A 32 -0.54 10.25 -10.80
CA GLN A 32 -0.09 11.59 -11.20
C GLN A 32 0.17 11.69 -12.70
N LEU A 33 0.77 10.67 -13.30
CA LEU A 33 0.98 10.61 -14.75
C LEU A 33 -0.36 10.66 -15.49
N GLY A 34 -1.35 9.89 -15.04
CA GLY A 34 -2.72 9.93 -15.57
C GLY A 34 -3.36 11.32 -15.45
N THR A 35 -3.13 12.02 -14.32
CA THR A 35 -3.59 13.40 -14.12
C THR A 35 -2.96 14.38 -15.11
N VAL A 36 -1.64 14.31 -15.31
CA VAL A 36 -0.93 15.18 -16.26
C VAL A 36 -1.41 14.92 -17.69
N VAL A 37 -1.51 13.65 -18.11
CA VAL A 37 -2.00 13.27 -19.44
C VAL A 37 -3.44 13.77 -19.66
N SER A 38 -4.31 13.59 -18.67
CA SER A 38 -5.69 14.09 -18.73
C SER A 38 -5.73 15.62 -18.82
N GLY A 39 -4.92 16.31 -18.02
CA GLY A 39 -4.80 17.78 -18.04
C GLY A 39 -4.33 18.33 -19.38
N ILE A 40 -3.33 17.69 -20.01
CA ILE A 40 -2.90 18.04 -21.37
C ILE A 40 -4.07 17.86 -22.35
N GLY A 41 -4.82 16.77 -22.24
CA GLY A 41 -6.03 16.54 -23.04
C GLY A 41 -7.05 17.66 -22.92
N ILE A 42 -7.32 18.13 -21.70
CA ILE A 42 -8.22 19.27 -21.43
C ILE A 42 -7.71 20.55 -22.09
N VAL A 43 -6.40 20.86 -21.95
CA VAL A 43 -5.81 22.05 -22.57
C VAL A 43 -5.96 22.02 -24.09
N LEU A 44 -5.69 20.87 -24.72
CA LEU A 44 -5.86 20.69 -26.16
C LEU A 44 -7.32 20.88 -26.60
N LEU A 45 -8.26 20.31 -25.85
CA LEU A 45 -9.69 20.49 -26.11
C LEU A 45 -10.10 21.96 -25.99
N TYR A 46 -9.66 22.65 -24.94
CA TYR A 46 -10.01 24.05 -24.71
C TYR A 46 -9.58 24.94 -25.88
N PHE A 47 -8.30 24.88 -26.28
CA PHE A 47 -7.75 25.77 -27.31
C PHE A 47 -8.11 25.37 -28.74
N PHE A 48 -8.19 24.08 -29.06
CA PHE A 48 -8.21 23.61 -30.45
C PHE A 48 -9.55 23.05 -30.93
N HIS A 49 -10.58 22.93 -30.08
CA HIS A 49 -11.86 22.31 -30.43
C HIS A 49 -12.55 22.86 -31.69
N LYS A 50 -12.34 24.13 -32.05
CA LYS A 50 -12.92 24.75 -33.25
C LYS A 50 -11.94 24.91 -34.41
N THR A 51 -10.63 24.88 -34.14
CA THR A 51 -9.61 25.26 -35.11
C THR A 51 -8.97 24.05 -35.76
N ASN A 52 -8.72 22.98 -35.00
CA ASN A 52 -7.97 21.84 -35.51
C ASN A 52 -8.60 20.53 -35.02
N PHE A 53 -9.29 19.85 -35.93
CA PHE A 53 -9.99 18.59 -35.65
C PHE A 53 -9.04 17.49 -35.17
N ALA A 54 -7.83 17.39 -35.74
CA ALA A 54 -6.86 16.36 -35.35
C ALA A 54 -6.37 16.56 -33.91
N LEU A 55 -6.01 17.79 -33.53
CA LEU A 55 -5.60 18.12 -32.15
C LEU A 55 -6.76 17.95 -31.16
N THR A 56 -7.99 18.22 -31.60
CA THR A 56 -9.19 17.99 -30.79
C THR A 56 -9.38 16.51 -30.50
N MET A 57 -9.31 15.65 -31.52
CA MET A 57 -9.40 14.19 -31.34
C MET A 57 -8.30 13.66 -30.42
N LEU A 58 -7.06 14.14 -30.59
CA LEU A 58 -5.95 13.78 -29.71
C LEU A 58 -6.22 14.19 -28.25
N GLY A 59 -6.76 15.40 -28.03
CA GLY A 59 -7.17 15.86 -26.71
C GLY A 59 -8.23 14.98 -26.04
N ILE A 60 -9.26 14.56 -26.79
CA ILE A 60 -10.30 13.63 -26.31
C ILE A 60 -9.67 12.30 -25.88
N VAL A 61 -8.83 11.71 -26.73
CA VAL A 61 -8.18 10.43 -26.44
C VAL A 61 -7.29 10.52 -25.21
N MET A 62 -6.47 11.57 -25.10
CA MET A 62 -5.62 11.79 -23.92
C MET A 62 -6.45 11.97 -22.65
N PHE A 63 -7.52 12.75 -22.71
CA PHE A 63 -8.42 12.96 -21.57
C PHE A 63 -9.04 11.64 -21.09
N ILE A 64 -9.55 10.81 -22.00
CA ILE A 64 -10.16 9.52 -21.68
C ILE A 64 -9.12 8.58 -21.07
N ILE A 65 -7.96 8.38 -21.71
CA ILE A 65 -6.91 7.46 -21.23
C ILE A 65 -6.38 7.90 -19.87
N GLY A 66 -6.12 9.20 -19.68
CA GLY A 66 -5.65 9.74 -18.41
C GLY A 66 -6.68 9.54 -17.29
N SER A 67 -7.97 9.77 -17.60
CA SER A 67 -9.06 9.59 -16.64
C SER A 67 -9.27 8.12 -16.26
N ILE A 68 -9.25 7.20 -17.22
CA ILE A 68 -9.32 5.75 -16.93
C ILE A 68 -8.12 5.32 -16.08
N SER A 69 -6.92 5.78 -16.42
CA SER A 69 -5.71 5.48 -15.65
C SER A 69 -5.86 5.94 -14.19
N MET A 70 -6.35 7.16 -13.96
CA MET A 70 -6.61 7.67 -12.61
C MET A 70 -7.59 6.81 -11.83
N LEU A 71 -8.67 6.33 -12.46
CA LEU A 71 -9.65 5.45 -11.79
C LEU A 71 -9.02 4.11 -11.38
N ILE A 72 -8.27 3.47 -12.29
CA ILE A 72 -7.60 2.20 -12.03
C ILE A 72 -6.57 2.36 -10.91
N PHE A 73 -5.64 3.32 -11.03
CA PHE A 73 -4.58 3.51 -10.05
C PHE A 73 -5.11 4.05 -8.72
N GLY A 74 -6.18 4.86 -8.74
CA GLY A 74 -6.87 5.29 -7.52
C GLY A 74 -7.47 4.11 -6.75
N TYR A 75 -8.16 3.20 -7.44
CA TYR A 75 -8.70 1.99 -6.83
C TYR A 75 -7.61 1.07 -6.29
N VAL A 76 -6.57 0.80 -7.08
CA VAL A 76 -5.42 -0.03 -6.68
C VAL A 76 -4.71 0.59 -5.47
N GLY A 77 -4.51 1.91 -5.45
CA GLY A 77 -3.91 2.63 -4.34
C GLY A 77 -4.73 2.50 -3.05
N TRP A 78 -6.05 2.68 -3.14
CA TRP A 78 -6.95 2.50 -2.00
C TRP A 78 -6.90 1.07 -1.45
N ARG A 79 -6.95 0.07 -2.34
CA ARG A 79 -6.86 -1.34 -1.93
C ARG A 79 -5.50 -1.67 -1.31
N GLY A 80 -4.41 -1.15 -1.89
CA GLY A 80 -3.07 -1.35 -1.37
C GLY A 80 -2.89 -0.78 0.03
N GLN A 81 -3.46 0.40 0.31
CA GLN A 81 -3.41 0.99 1.65
C GLN A 81 -4.13 0.12 2.70
N LYS A 82 -5.28 -0.47 2.33
CA LYS A 82 -5.99 -1.43 3.19
C LYS A 82 -5.15 -2.68 3.46
N ASN A 83 -4.47 -3.21 2.45
CA ASN A 83 -3.62 -4.40 2.61
C ASN A 83 -2.46 -4.15 3.58
N ILE A 84 -1.80 -2.99 3.50
CA ILE A 84 -0.73 -2.63 4.43
C ILE A 84 -1.26 -2.53 5.87
N ASN A 85 -2.40 -1.88 6.06
CA ASN A 85 -2.99 -1.73 7.38
C ASN A 85 -3.37 -3.09 7.98
N ALA A 86 -3.91 -4.00 7.16
CA ALA A 86 -4.23 -5.36 7.58
C ALA A 86 -2.96 -6.17 7.93
N LEU A 87 -1.88 -6.02 7.16
CA LEU A 87 -0.60 -6.67 7.43
C LEU A 87 0.00 -6.19 8.76
N ILE A 88 -0.06 -4.88 9.03
CA ILE A 88 0.43 -4.30 10.29
C ILE A 88 -0.42 -4.78 11.48
N ASP A 89 -1.75 -4.85 11.33
CA ASP A 89 -2.64 -5.35 12.38
C ASP A 89 -2.43 -6.84 12.67
N ASP A 90 -2.25 -7.66 11.63
CA ASP A 90 -1.89 -9.08 11.77
C ASP A 90 -0.55 -9.25 12.51
N PHE A 91 0.44 -8.42 12.18
CA PHE A 91 1.73 -8.41 12.87
C PHE A 91 1.59 -8.07 14.37
N ASP A 92 0.87 -7.00 14.70
CA ASP A 92 0.65 -6.57 16.09
C ASP A 92 -0.06 -7.66 16.91
N LYS A 93 -1.06 -8.32 16.32
CA LYS A 93 -1.75 -9.46 16.95
C LYS A 93 -0.80 -10.63 17.23
N LYS A 94 0.05 -11.01 16.27
CA LYS A 94 1.01 -12.12 16.44
C LYS A 94 2.03 -11.82 17.54
N ILE A 95 2.55 -10.59 17.60
CA ILE A 95 3.51 -10.19 18.65
C ILE A 95 2.85 -10.22 20.03
N LYS A 96 1.63 -9.70 20.18
CA LYS A 96 0.88 -9.75 21.44
C LYS A 96 0.62 -11.18 21.90
N PHE A 97 0.23 -12.07 20.99
CA PHE A 97 -0.01 -13.48 21.29
C PHE A 97 1.25 -14.19 21.81
N ILE A 98 2.39 -14.02 21.12
CA ILE A 98 3.67 -14.63 21.52
C ILE A 98 4.17 -14.06 22.86
N GLY A 99 4.01 -12.74 23.06
CA GLY A 99 4.31 -12.10 24.35
C GLY A 99 3.47 -12.67 25.49
N GLY A 100 2.17 -12.87 25.27
CA GLY A 100 1.25 -13.49 26.22
C GLY A 100 1.65 -14.91 26.60
N GLN A 101 1.98 -15.76 25.62
CA GLN A 101 2.43 -17.13 25.88
C GLN A 101 3.74 -17.17 26.68
N THR A 102 4.68 -16.28 26.37
CA THR A 102 5.96 -16.20 27.07
C THR A 102 5.76 -15.86 28.55
N ASN A 103 4.83 -14.96 28.86
CA ASN A 103 4.50 -14.58 30.23
C ASN A 103 3.80 -15.72 30.99
N GLN A 104 2.88 -16.44 30.36
CA GLN A 104 2.23 -17.60 30.97
C GLN A 104 3.22 -18.72 31.31
N LYS A 105 4.14 -19.03 30.39
CA LYS A 105 5.17 -20.06 30.61
C LYS A 105 6.06 -19.72 31.81
N LYS A 106 6.54 -18.48 31.90
CA LYS A 106 7.35 -18.02 33.05
C LYS A 106 6.59 -18.13 34.38
N ARG A 107 5.30 -17.78 34.39
CA ARG A 107 4.45 -17.89 35.59
C ARG A 107 4.29 -19.34 36.03
N HIS A 108 4.07 -20.28 35.11
CA HIS A 108 4.02 -21.71 35.41
C HIS A 108 5.34 -22.25 35.99
N GLU A 109 6.49 -21.82 35.45
CA GLU A 109 7.80 -22.21 35.98
C GLU A 109 8.05 -21.66 37.40
N MET A 110 7.63 -20.43 37.68
CA MET A 110 7.71 -19.86 39.04
C MET A 110 6.83 -20.63 40.03
N LEU A 111 5.58 -20.96 39.65
CA LEU A 111 4.67 -21.71 40.52
C LEU A 111 5.21 -23.11 40.84
N LYS A 112 5.85 -23.79 39.88
CA LYS A 112 6.52 -25.08 40.13
C LYS A 112 7.65 -24.97 41.15
N LYS A 113 8.47 -23.91 41.08
CA LYS A 113 9.57 -23.69 42.03
C LYS A 113 9.11 -23.33 43.44
N VAL A 114 7.93 -22.71 43.58
CA VAL A 114 7.35 -22.37 44.88
C VAL A 114 6.75 -23.60 45.57
N HIS A 115 6.39 -24.63 44.81
CA HIS A 115 5.76 -25.86 45.31
C HIS A 115 6.69 -27.08 45.34
N SER A 116 7.98 -26.89 45.05
CA SER A 116 9.06 -27.89 45.16
C SER A 116 9.99 -27.53 46.31
#